data_AF-A0A7Y6B3L5-F1
#
_entry.id   AF-A0A7Y6B3L5-F1
#
_cell.length_a   1.000
_cell.length_b   1.000
_cell.length_c   1.000
_cell.angle_alpha   90.00
_cell.angle_beta   90.00
_cell.angle_gamma   90.00
#
_symmetry.space_group_name_H-M   'P 1'
#
loop_
_entity.id
_entity.type
_entity.pdbx_description
1 polymer ?
#
loop_
_entity_poly.entity_id
_entity_poly.type
_entity_poly.pdbx_seq_one_letter_code
_entity_poly.pdbx_strand_id
1 'polypeptide(L)' 'MDGLNEDGVSERAELHFLAALTEELMRHLMEAGVLSRTQLQSIENAVAERTGGIPRAW' A
#
# COMPACT_ATOMS: atom_id res chain seq x y z
N MET A 1 24.55 -13.37 -16.97
CA MET A 1 23.30 -12.61 -17.21
C MET A 1 22.37 -12.89 -16.03
N ASP A 2 22.86 -12.72 -14.79
CA ASP A 2 22.13 -13.06 -13.55
C ASP A 2 21.73 -11.81 -12.74
N GLY A 3 22.49 -10.72 -12.83
CA GLY A 3 22.22 -9.50 -12.04
C GLY A 3 20.87 -8.82 -12.33
N LEU A 4 20.36 -8.89 -13.56
CA LEU A 4 19.05 -8.31 -13.92
C LEU A 4 17.87 -8.99 -13.21
N ASN A 5 18.03 -10.25 -12.79
CA ASN A 5 16.98 -11.01 -12.13
C ASN A 5 16.98 -10.78 -10.61
N GLU A 6 18.16 -10.62 -10.01
CA GLU A 6 18.31 -10.26 -8.59
C GLU A 6 17.79 -8.85 -8.31
N ASP A 7 18.08 -7.89 -9.19
CA ASP A 7 17.59 -6.50 -9.07
C ASP A 7 16.05 -6.45 -9.07
N GLY A 8 15.40 -7.19 -9.98
CA GLY A 8 13.95 -7.26 -10.04
C GLY A 8 13.29 -7.99 -8.86
N VAL A 9 14.00 -8.94 -8.21
CA VAL A 9 13.51 -9.58 -6.98
C VAL A 9 13.60 -8.62 -5.80
N SER A 10 14.70 -7.86 -5.69
CA SER A 10 14.89 -6.87 -4.63
C SER A 10 13.84 -5.76 -4.71
N GLU A 11 13.60 -5.22 -5.91
CA GLU A 11 12.58 -4.18 -6.12
C GLU A 11 11.17 -4.66 -5.75
N ARG A 12 10.80 -5.89 -6.12
CA ARG A 12 9.51 -6.48 -5.71
C ARG A 12 9.42 -6.63 -4.18
N ALA A 13 10.48 -7.08 -3.52
CA ALA A 13 10.50 -7.23 -2.07
C ALA A 13 10.31 -5.88 -1.36
N GLU A 14 10.95 -4.82 -1.85
CA GLU A 14 10.79 -3.46 -1.33
C GLU A 14 9.35 -2.95 -1.53
N LEU A 15 8.75 -3.15 -2.70
CA LEU A 15 7.36 -2.78 -2.96
C LEU A 15 6.38 -3.53 -2.03
N HIS A 16 6.60 -4.83 -1.81
CA HIS A 16 5.79 -5.60 -0.87
C HIS A 16 5.95 -5.10 0.57
N PHE A 17 7.17 -4.76 0.98
CA PHE A 17 7.43 -4.19 2.30
C PHE A 17 6.71 -2.84 2.49
N LEU A 18 6.80 -1.93 1.52
CA LEU A 18 6.12 -0.64 1.59
C LEU A 18 4.59 -0.78 1.61
N ALA A 19 4.04 -1.72 0.85
CA ALA A 19 2.62 -2.03 0.87
C ALA A 19 2.17 -2.53 2.26
N ALA A 20 2.92 -3.45 2.86
CA ALA A 20 2.63 -3.99 4.19
C ALA A 20 2.76 -2.90 5.28
N LEU A 21 3.81 -2.09 5.23
CA LEU A 21 4.02 -0.99 6.18
C LEU A 21 2.86 0.02 6.12
N THR A 22 2.44 0.39 4.92
CA THR A 22 1.34 1.35 4.73
C THR A 22 0.02 0.78 5.24
N GLU A 23 -0.21 -0.52 5.06
CA GLU A 23 -1.40 -1.20 5.57
C GLU A 23 -1.44 -1.24 7.10
N GLU A 24 -0.33 -1.59 7.76
CA GLU A 24 -0.23 -1.57 9.23
C GLU A 24 -0.42 -0.15 9.79
N LEU A 25 0.17 0.86 9.13
CA LEU A 25 -0.04 2.25 9.52
C LEU A 25 -1.52 2.64 9.43
N MET A 26 -2.18 2.31 8.33
CA MET A 26 -3.61 2.61 8.14
C MET A 26 -4.49 1.87 9.16
N ARG A 27 -4.18 0.61 9.48
CA ARG A 27 -4.84 -0.14 10.57
C ARG A 27 -4.73 0.58 11.90
N HIS A 28 -3.52 0.94 12.31
CA HIS A 28 -3.30 1.60 13.60
C HIS A 28 -3.93 2.99 13.67
N LEU A 29 -3.96 3.75 12.56
CA LEU A 29 -4.70 5.01 12.50
C LEU A 29 -6.20 4.81 12.68
N MET A 30 -6.76 3.69 12.21
CA MET A 30 -8.14 3.31 12.45
C MET A 30 -8.40 2.96 13.91
N GLU A 31 -7.57 2.09 14.46
CA GLU A 31 -7.68 1.61 15.85
C GLU A 31 -7.51 2.75 16.86
N ALA A 32 -6.63 3.71 16.57
CA ALA A 32 -6.44 4.92 17.36
C ALA A 32 -7.59 5.94 17.20
N GLY A 33 -8.56 5.68 16.31
CA GLY A 33 -9.69 6.58 16.03
C GLY A 33 -9.32 7.85 15.27
N VAL A 34 -8.12 7.92 14.69
CA VAL A 34 -7.65 9.08 13.91
C VAL A 34 -8.33 9.12 12.55
N LEU A 35 -8.49 7.95 11.92
CA LEU A 35 -9.19 7.79 10.65
C LEU A 35 -10.33 6.80 10.81
N SER A 36 -11.50 7.14 10.28
CA SER A 36 -12.59 6.19 10.09
C SER A 36 -12.34 5.28 8.90
N ARG A 37 -13.04 4.13 8.87
CA ARG A 37 -13.07 3.22 7.71
C ARG A 37 -13.38 3.94 6.39
N THR A 38 -14.31 4.89 6.40
CA THR A 38 -14.67 5.69 5.21
C THR A 38 -13.51 6.59 4.75
N GLN A 39 -12.74 7.16 5.68
CA GLN A 39 -11.57 7.97 5.35
C GLN A 39 -10.45 7.10 4.77
N LEU A 40 -10.24 5.88 5.30
CA LEU A 40 -9.29 4.92 4.73
C LEU A 40 -9.68 4.48 3.31
N GLN A 41 -10.96 4.19 3.08
CA GLN A 41 -11.46 3.89 1.74
C GLN A 41 -11.25 5.07 0.77
N SER A 42 -11.39 6.30 1.25
CA SER A 42 -11.15 7.50 0.45
C SER A 42 -9.67 7.65 0.06
N ILE A 43 -8.75 7.26 0.96
CA ILE A 43 -7.31 7.23 0.67
C ILE A 43 -7.01 6.21 -0.42
N GLU A 44 -7.51 4.96 -0.31
CA GLU A 44 -7.32 3.93 -1.34
C GLU A 44 -7.86 4.37 -2.70
N ASN A 45 -9.07 4.92 -2.73
CA ASN A 45 -9.67 5.40 -3.98
C ASN A 45 -8.81 6.48 -4.63
N ALA A 46 -8.32 7.44 -3.84
CA ALA A 46 -7.47 8.53 -4.34
C ALA A 46 -6.10 8.02 -4.83
N VAL A 47 -5.52 7.02 -4.17
CA VAL A 47 -4.28 6.37 -4.64
C VAL A 47 -4.53 5.65 -5.96
N ALA A 48 -5.57 4.82 -6.02
CA ALA A 48 -5.95 4.08 -7.21
C ALA A 48 -6.19 5.00 -8.43
N GLU A 49 -6.89 6.12 -8.24
CA GLU A 49 -7.11 7.13 -9.28
C GLU A 49 -5.80 7.70 -9.84
N ARG A 50 -4.81 7.97 -8.97
CA ARG A 50 -3.51 8.54 -9.39
C ARG A 50 -2.59 7.52 -10.06
N THR A 51 -2.62 6.27 -9.61
CA THR A 51 -1.70 5.23 -10.09
C THR A 51 -2.30 4.33 -11.17
N GLY A 52 -3.59 4.50 -11.51
CA GLY A 52 -4.33 3.62 -12.41
C GLY A 52 -4.58 2.22 -11.82
N GLY A 53 -4.55 2.10 -10.49
CA GLY A 53 -4.76 0.84 -9.76
C GLY A 53 -6.24 0.54 -9.49
N ILE A 54 -6.51 -0.65 -8.97
CA ILE A 54 -7.84 -1.01 -8.45
C ILE A 54 -7.80 -0.83 -6.93
N PRO A 55 -8.68 0.00 -6.34
CA PRO A 55 -8.68 0.19 -4.91
C PRO A 55 -9.12 -1.09 -4.19
N ARG A 56 -8.44 -1.41 -3.09
CA ARG A 56 -8.90 -2.45 -2.17
C ARG A 56 -10.01 -1.91 -1.27
N ALA A 57 -10.84 -2.82 -0.76
CA ALA A 57 -11.86 -2.50 0.22
C ALA A 57 -11.22 -2.44 1.62
N TRP A 58 -11.47 -1.35 2.34
CA TRP A 58 -11.23 -1.21 3.78
C TRP A 58 -12.49 -1.48 4.57
#